data_AF-A0A6N9HBA2-F1
#
_entry.id   AF-A0A6N9HBA2-F1
#
_cell.length_a   1.000
_cell.length_b   1.000
_cell.length_c   1.000
_cell.angle_alpha   90.00
_cell.angle_beta   90.00
_cell.angle_gamma   90.00
#
_symmetry.space_group_name_H-M   'P 1'
#
loop_
_entity.id
_entity.type
_entity.pdbx_description
1 polymer ?
#
loop_
_entity_poly.entity_id
_entity_poly.type
_entity_poly.pdbx_seq_one_letter_code
_entity_poly.pdbx_strand_id
1 'polypeptide(L)'
;MDQRALVVRLQTPFADYCADDASARDVILAGLSWPADTLAGYWQGLAVEWIEQGAPIDAELVEFLNVIATAEKLSQELRHKARTIVRRWHSYEHTVQP
;
A
#
# COMPACT_ATOMS: atom_id res chain seq x y z
N MET A 1 -8.28 16.23 2.18
CA MET A 1 -9.19 15.16 1.69
C MET A 1 -9.62 14.32 2.87
N ASP A 2 -10.83 13.76 2.86
CA ASP A 2 -11.26 12.81 3.88
C ASP A 2 -10.58 11.45 3.65
N GLN A 3 -9.79 10.98 4.62
CA GLN A 3 -9.11 9.68 4.56
C GLN A 3 -10.12 8.53 4.37
N ARG A 4 -11.33 8.65 4.93
CA ARG A 4 -12.39 7.64 4.76
C ARG A 4 -12.81 7.54 3.29
N ALA A 5 -12.99 8.68 2.63
CA ALA A 5 -13.35 8.73 1.21
C ALA A 5 -12.22 8.18 0.32
N LEU A 6 -10.97 8.33 0.73
CA LEU A 6 -9.82 7.76 0.03
C LEU A 6 -9.80 6.23 0.14
N VAL A 7 -9.90 5.67 1.35
CA VAL A 7 -9.77 4.21 1.51
C VAL A 7 -10.88 3.42 0.83
N VAL A 8 -12.10 3.95 0.75
CA VAL A 8 -13.21 3.29 0.04
C VAL A 8 -12.87 3.05 -1.44
N ARG A 9 -12.04 3.91 -2.06
CA ARG A 9 -11.62 3.73 -3.45
C ARG A 9 -10.81 2.45 -3.66
N LEU A 10 -10.08 1.98 -2.64
CA LEU A 10 -9.30 0.74 -2.70
C LEU A 10 -10.14 -0.52 -2.97
N GLN A 11 -11.46 -0.44 -2.75
CA GLN A 11 -12.37 -1.55 -3.06
C GLN A 11 -12.54 -1.76 -4.57
N THR A 12 -12.21 -0.75 -5.39
CA THR A 12 -12.12 -0.88 -6.84
C THR A 12 -10.71 -1.37 -7.20
N PRO A 13 -10.53 -2.33 -8.12
CA PRO A 13 -9.21 -2.71 -8.61
C PRO A 13 -8.44 -1.51 -9.17
N PHE A 14 -7.12 -1.49 -9.03
CA PHE A 14 -6.28 -0.42 -9.56
C PHE A 14 -6.40 -0.30 -11.08
N ALA A 15 -6.58 -1.42 -11.79
CA ALA A 15 -6.76 -1.44 -13.23
C ALA A 15 -7.99 -0.63 -13.71
N ASP A 16 -9.03 -0.54 -12.88
CA ASP A 16 -10.27 0.19 -13.17
C ASP A 16 -10.29 1.58 -12.53
N TYR A 17 -9.23 1.95 -11.79
CA TYR A 17 -9.15 3.21 -11.08
C TYR A 17 -8.74 4.36 -12.00
N CYS A 18 -9.61 5.37 -12.10
CA CYS A 18 -9.29 6.64 -12.75
C CYS A 18 -8.96 7.71 -11.70
N ALA A 19 -7.78 8.32 -11.81
CA ALA A 19 -7.33 9.38 -10.93
C ALA A 19 -8.01 10.72 -11.29
N ASP A 20 -9.25 10.88 -10.85
CA ASP A 20 -10.04 12.11 -11.08
C ASP A 20 -9.71 13.18 -10.03
N ASP A 21 -10.02 12.91 -8.76
CA ASP A 21 -9.84 13.85 -7.64
C ASP A 21 -8.74 13.47 -6.64
N ALA A 22 -8.11 12.31 -6.80
CA ALA A 22 -7.01 11.85 -5.96
C ALA A 22 -6.05 11.00 -6.75
N SER A 23 -4.76 11.08 -6.41
CA SER A 23 -3.77 10.19 -7.00
C SER A 23 -3.90 8.79 -6.39
N ALA A 24 -3.50 7.76 -7.16
CA ALA A 24 -3.43 6.40 -6.64
C ALA A 24 -2.50 6.30 -5.41
N ARG A 25 -1.43 7.10 -5.40
CA ARG A 25 -0.52 7.24 -4.27
C ARG A 25 -1.25 7.68 -2.99
N ASP A 26 -2.09 8.71 -3.06
CA ASP A 26 -2.81 9.21 -1.88
C ASP A 26 -3.83 8.19 -1.36
N VAL A 27 -4.45 7.43 -2.26
CA VAL A 27 -5.37 6.35 -1.92
C VAL A 27 -4.64 5.20 -1.22
N ILE A 28 -3.47 4.80 -1.72
CA ILE A 28 -2.62 3.78 -1.10
C ILE A 28 -2.14 4.26 0.27
N LEU A 29 -1.62 5.49 0.37
CA LEU A 29 -1.17 6.09 1.62
C LEU A 29 -2.28 6.08 2.67
N ALA A 30 -3.50 6.47 2.28
CA ALA A 30 -4.66 6.44 3.16
C ALA A 30 -4.97 5.04 3.69
N GLY A 31 -4.81 4.00 2.86
CA GLY A 31 -5.03 2.60 3.24
C GLY A 31 -3.94 2.01 4.13
N LEU A 32 -2.67 2.27 3.80
CA LEU A 32 -1.53 1.78 4.59
C LEU A 32 -1.49 2.42 5.98
N SER A 33 -1.80 3.72 6.07
CA SER A 33 -1.84 4.48 7.33
C SER A 33 -3.15 4.33 8.11
N TRP A 34 -4.11 3.54 7.61
CA TRP A 34 -5.40 3.38 8.26
C TRP A 34 -5.25 2.73 9.65
N PRO A 35 -6.00 3.17 10.68
CA PRO A 35 -5.88 2.62 12.03
C PRO A 35 -6.07 1.10 12.07
N ALA A 36 -5.03 0.40 12.52
CA ALA A 36 -4.98 -1.07 12.58
C ALA A 36 -6.03 -1.69 13.52
N ASP A 37 -6.66 -0.90 14.39
CA ASP A 37 -7.63 -1.36 15.39
C ASP A 37 -9.07 -1.47 14.87
N THR A 38 -9.34 -1.08 13.61
CA THR A 38 -10.73 -0.99 13.09
C THR A 38 -11.17 -2.18 12.25
N LEU A 39 -10.26 -2.82 11.51
CA LEU A 39 -10.45 -4.07 10.76
C LEU A 39 -9.06 -4.69 10.64
N ALA A 40 -8.91 -6.00 10.85
CA ALA A 40 -7.63 -6.73 10.96
C ALA A 40 -6.74 -6.68 9.69
N GLY A 41 -6.26 -5.50 9.30
CA GLY A 41 -5.45 -5.28 8.11
C GLY A 41 -6.22 -5.16 6.79
N TYR A 42 -7.55 -5.00 6.80
CA TYR A 42 -8.35 -5.01 5.56
C TYR A 42 -7.90 -3.93 4.56
N TRP A 43 -7.82 -2.68 5.01
CA TRP A 43 -7.42 -1.56 4.15
C TRP A 43 -5.96 -1.63 3.72
N GLN A 44 -5.09 -2.11 4.61
CA GLN A 44 -3.69 -2.39 4.30
C GLN A 44 -3.57 -3.49 3.23
N GLY A 45 -4.43 -4.51 3.29
CA GLY A 45 -4.52 -5.57 2.30
C GLY A 45 -4.86 -5.03 0.92
N LEU A 46 -5.92 -4.23 0.81
CA LEU A 46 -6.31 -3.64 -0.47
C LEU A 46 -5.24 -2.68 -1.03
N ALA A 47 -4.60 -1.89 -0.17
CA ALA A 47 -3.49 -1.02 -0.58
C ALA A 47 -2.29 -1.83 -1.10
N VAL A 48 -1.97 -2.96 -0.46
CA VAL A 48 -0.94 -3.89 -0.93
C VAL A 48 -1.33 -4.52 -2.27
N GLU A 49 -2.59 -4.91 -2.46
CA GLU A 49 -3.09 -5.47 -3.73
C GLU A 49 -2.99 -4.47 -4.89
N TRP A 50 -3.29 -3.19 -4.65
CA TRP A 50 -3.08 -2.14 -5.66
C TRP A 50 -1.63 -2.04 -6.10
N ILE A 51 -0.69 -2.14 -5.15
CA ILE A 51 0.74 -2.14 -5.46
C ILE A 51 1.14 -3.40 -6.25
N GLU A 52 0.58 -4.57 -5.91
CA GLU A 52 0.80 -5.80 -6.68
C GLU A 52 0.25 -5.69 -8.12
N GLN A 53 -0.80 -4.91 -8.34
CA GLN A 53 -1.35 -4.58 -9.65
C GLN A 53 -0.52 -3.55 -10.44
N GLY A 54 0.55 -3.02 -9.85
CA GLY A 54 1.47 -2.09 -10.52
C GLY A 54 1.23 -0.62 -10.21
N ALA A 55 0.48 -0.30 -9.15
CA ALA A 55 0.34 1.08 -8.71
C ALA A 55 1.71 1.67 -8.30
N PRO A 56 1.95 2.97 -8.57
CA PRO A 56 3.23 3.59 -8.26
C PRO A 56 3.48 3.63 -6.76
N ILE A 57 4.72 3.36 -6.36
CA ILE A 57 5.19 3.44 -4.98
C ILE A 57 6.41 4.35 -4.89
N ASP A 58 6.59 4.96 -3.73
CA ASP A 58 7.75 5.78 -3.40
C ASP A 58 8.31 5.41 -2.02
N ALA A 59 9.38 6.11 -1.61
CA ALA A 59 10.05 5.86 -0.35
C ALA A 59 9.13 5.97 0.87
N GLU A 60 8.20 6.93 0.89
CA GLU A 60 7.25 7.10 2.00
C GLU A 60 6.32 5.89 2.11
N LEU A 61 5.72 5.44 1.00
CA LEU A 61 4.87 4.26 0.98
C LEU A 61 5.63 2.99 1.42
N VAL A 62 6.91 2.89 1.08
CA VAL A 62 7.79 1.79 1.48
C VAL A 62 8.05 1.77 2.99
N GLU A 63 8.15 2.92 3.65
CA GLU A 63 8.24 2.99 5.12
C GLU A 63 6.98 2.40 5.78
N PHE A 64 5.79 2.73 5.29
CA PHE A 64 4.55 2.14 5.79
C PHE A 64 4.48 0.63 5.53
N LEU A 65 4.92 0.16 4.37
CA LEU A 65 5.01 -1.27 4.06
C LEU A 65 5.99 -2.00 4.99
N ASN A 66 7.08 -1.36 5.40
CA ASN A 66 8.01 -1.92 6.39
C ASN A 66 7.37 -2.09 7.77
N VAL A 67 6.54 -1.12 8.20
CA VAL A 67 5.75 -1.25 9.44
C VAL A 67 4.78 -2.42 9.33
N ILE A 68 4.03 -2.51 8.22
CA ILE A 68 3.10 -3.62 7.96
C ILE A 68 3.82 -4.96 7.95
N ALA A 69 4.97 -5.05 7.29
CA ALA A 69 5.80 -6.25 7.21
C ALA A 69 6.22 -6.81 8.58
N THR A 70 6.26 -5.98 9.62
CA THR A 70 6.68 -6.37 10.98
C THR A 70 5.54 -6.43 11.99
N ALA A 71 4.36 -5.91 11.66
CA ALA A 71 3.22 -5.80 12.57
C ALA A 71 2.54 -7.16 12.85
N GLU A 72 2.80 -7.74 14.03
CA GLU A 72 2.27 -9.05 14.45
C GLU A 72 0.75 -9.15 14.51
N LYS A 73 0.05 -8.02 14.66
CA LYS A 73 -1.42 -7.94 14.61
C LYS A 73 -1.99 -8.25 13.22
N LEU A 74 -1.18 -8.19 12.16
CA LEU A 74 -1.59 -8.41 10.78
C LEU A 74 -1.35 -9.85 10.34
N SER A 75 -2.14 -10.31 9.36
CA SER A 75 -2.04 -11.66 8.84
C SER A 75 -0.64 -11.96 8.28
N GLN A 76 -0.20 -13.21 8.40
CA GLN A 76 1.10 -13.64 7.86
C GLN A 76 1.20 -13.39 6.36
N GLU A 77 0.12 -13.61 5.61
CA GLU A 77 0.06 -13.35 4.18
C GLU A 77 0.34 -11.87 3.88
N LEU A 78 -0.37 -10.96 4.54
CA LEU A 78 -0.21 -9.52 4.33
C LEU A 78 1.22 -9.07 4.67
N ARG A 79 1.77 -9.54 5.79
CA ARG A 79 3.16 -9.26 6.15
C ARG A 79 4.14 -9.77 5.09
N HIS A 80 3.90 -10.95 4.53
CA HIS A 80 4.76 -11.55 3.52
C HIS A 80 4.72 -10.75 2.20
N LYS A 81 3.53 -10.34 1.75
CA LYS A 81 3.36 -9.50 0.56
C LYS A 81 4.08 -8.16 0.72
N ALA A 82 3.87 -7.47 1.85
CA ALA A 82 4.54 -6.21 2.14
C ALA A 82 6.08 -6.34 2.13
N ARG A 83 6.64 -7.40 2.75
CA ARG A 83 8.09 -7.69 2.69
C ARG A 83 8.60 -7.89 1.28
N THR A 84 7.83 -8.58 0.44
CA THR A 84 8.19 -8.84 -0.95
C THR A 84 8.24 -7.54 -1.75
N ILE A 85 7.26 -6.65 -1.57
CA ILE A 85 7.22 -5.33 -2.22
C ILE A 85 8.43 -4.49 -1.81
N VAL A 86 8.71 -4.36 -0.51
CA VAL A 86 9.87 -3.60 0.00
C VAL A 86 11.17 -4.10 -0.61
N ARG A 87 11.38 -5.43 -0.63
CA ARG A 87 12.59 -6.04 -1.22
C ARG A 87 12.73 -5.74 -2.71
N ARG A 88 11.62 -5.81 -3.46
CA ARG A 88 11.61 -5.47 -4.89
C ARG A 88 11.98 -4.02 -5.11
N TRP A 89 11.37 -3.09 -4.36
CA TRP A 89 11.66 -1.66 -4.47
C TRP A 89 13.13 -1.35 -4.24
N HIS A 90 13.74 -1.85 -3.16
CA HIS A 90 15.18 -1.66 -2.91
C HIS A 90 16.07 -2.25 -4.01
N SER A 91 15.67 -3.36 -4.62
CA SER A 91 16.43 -3.96 -5.72
C SER A 91 16.36 -3.08 -6.97
N TYR A 92 15.20 -2.50 -7.26
CA TYR A 92 15.03 -1.56 -8.38
C TYR A 92 15.84 -0.28 -8.14
N GLU A 93 15.72 0.36 -6.98
CA GLU A 93 16.45 1.60 -6.66
C GLU A 93 17.98 1.41 -6.77
N HIS A 94 18.49 0.25 -6.38
CA HIS A 94 19.92 -0.06 -6.47
C HIS A 94 20.41 -0.29 -7.91
N THR A 95 19.49 -0.57 -8.85
CA THR A 95 19.80 -0.69 -10.29
C THR A 95 19.71 0.63 -11.07
N VAL A 96 19.22 1.71 -10.46
CA VAL A 96 19.03 3.03 -11.12
C VAL A 96 19.97 4.13 -10.59
N GLN A 97 21.06 3.79 -9.90
CA GLN A 97 22.11 4.76 -9.55
C GLN A 97 23.27 4.71 -10.56
N PRO A 98 23.58 5.83 -11.28
CA PRO A 98 24.78 5.96 -12.11
C PRO A 98 26.07 6.11 -11.29
#